data_AF-A0A7S0WT97-F1
#
_entry.id   AF-A0A7S0WT97-F1
#
_cell.length_a   1.000
_cell.length_b   1.000
_cell.length_c   1.000
_cell.angle_alpha   90.00
_cell.angle_beta   90.00
_cell.angle_gamma   90.00
#
_symmetry.space_group_name_H-M   'P 1'
#
loop_
_entity.id
_entity.type
_entity.pdbx_description
1 polymer ?
#
loop_
_entity_poly.entity_id
_entity_poly.type
_entity_poly.pdbx_seq_one_letter_code
_entity_poly.pdbx_strand_id
1 'polypeptide(L)'
;PTGAGHGKRNVLVSVLGCVPVTTTDFVHQPFQPELDWSRFSIHLPEADIPQMHDMLAAVTPDKLKAMQRALWCGAQHLFWSTVYGAILGEDGRYDAFETVMEILRVRRDHPGAKPEDYARLDKEFDAFMKCETKPLQSPRDLCTHTTFDKGGFQCKNCRHVRQRLLYPGGAICCAEPNLAKCPRLWE
;
A
#
# COMPACT_ATOMS: atom_id res chain seq x y z
N PRO A 1 -14.38 -2.77 10.47
CA PRO A 1 -13.88 -2.50 11.84
C PRO A 1 -15.06 -2.38 12.82
N THR A 2 -14.86 -1.95 14.07
CA THR A 2 -15.88 -1.30 14.94
C THR A 2 -15.21 -0.28 15.90
N GLY A 3 -14.03 0.24 15.52
CA GLY A 3 -13.39 1.38 16.19
C GLY A 3 -13.75 2.70 15.50
N ALA A 4 -13.48 3.84 16.14
CA ALA A 4 -13.86 5.20 15.68
C ALA A 4 -13.09 5.72 14.43
N GLY A 5 -12.49 4.83 13.64
CA GLY A 5 -11.71 5.15 12.45
C GLY A 5 -11.33 3.89 11.67
N HIS A 6 -10.61 4.05 10.56
CA HIS A 6 -10.21 2.91 9.74
C HIS A 6 -9.35 1.93 10.57
N GLY A 7 -9.59 0.64 10.38
CA GLY A 7 -8.87 -0.39 11.14
C GLY A 7 -7.47 -0.59 10.58
N LYS A 8 -6.42 -0.45 11.40
CA LYS A 8 -5.05 -0.87 11.02
C LYS A 8 -4.98 -2.34 10.59
N ARG A 9 -5.93 -3.15 11.08
CA ARG A 9 -6.11 -4.55 10.66
C ARG A 9 -6.39 -4.70 9.16
N ASN A 10 -7.02 -3.73 8.51
CA ASN A 10 -7.29 -3.79 7.06
C ASN A 10 -6.00 -3.67 6.24
N VAL A 11 -5.02 -2.90 6.73
CA VAL A 11 -3.67 -2.87 6.14
C VAL A 11 -2.99 -4.22 6.30
N LEU A 12 -3.03 -4.78 7.52
CA LEU A 12 -2.41 -6.08 7.82
C LEU A 12 -2.95 -7.21 6.94
N VAL A 13 -4.27 -7.35 6.82
CA VAL A 13 -4.86 -8.43 6.01
C VAL A 13 -4.53 -8.28 4.52
N SER A 14 -4.46 -7.03 4.01
CA SER A 14 -4.10 -6.77 2.61
C SER A 14 -2.66 -7.19 2.32
N VAL A 15 -1.74 -6.83 3.21
CA VAL A 15 -0.34 -7.24 3.17
C VAL A 15 -0.18 -8.76 3.27
N LEU A 16 -1.03 -9.46 4.04
CA LEU A 16 -1.01 -10.91 4.11
C LEU A 16 -1.62 -11.60 2.87
N GLY A 17 -2.07 -10.84 1.87
CA GLY A 17 -2.67 -11.36 0.64
C GLY A 17 -4.14 -11.79 0.77
N CYS A 18 -4.81 -11.41 1.85
CA CYS A 18 -6.23 -11.67 2.05
C CYS A 18 -7.09 -10.52 1.51
N VAL A 19 -8.15 -10.84 0.76
CA VAL A 19 -9.16 -9.87 0.34
C VAL A 19 -9.88 -9.32 1.58
N PRO A 20 -9.79 -8.02 1.89
CA PRO A 20 -10.44 -7.47 3.08
C PRO A 20 -11.97 -7.46 2.92
N VAL A 21 -12.68 -7.77 4.01
CA VAL A 21 -14.12 -7.52 4.12
C VAL A 21 -14.32 -6.35 5.08
N THR A 22 -14.86 -5.25 4.56
CA THR A 22 -15.08 -4.01 5.32
C THR A 22 -16.54 -3.92 5.72
N THR A 23 -16.79 -3.87 7.03
CA THR A 23 -18.13 -4.01 7.62
C THR A 23 -18.63 -2.77 8.36
N THR A 24 -17.90 -1.66 8.28
CA THR A 24 -18.26 -0.44 9.03
C THR A 24 -18.69 0.61 8.04
N ASP A 25 -19.90 1.10 8.21
CA ASP A 25 -20.45 2.11 7.32
C ASP A 25 -19.85 3.48 7.65
N PHE A 26 -19.78 4.35 6.64
CA PHE A 26 -19.29 5.74 6.78
C PHE A 26 -17.84 5.89 7.28
N VAL A 27 -17.06 4.81 7.26
CA VAL A 27 -15.63 4.84 7.60
C VAL A 27 -14.80 4.60 6.35
N HIS A 28 -14.15 5.65 5.88
CA HIS A 28 -13.18 5.55 4.80
C HIS A 28 -12.02 4.63 5.17
N GLN A 29 -11.58 3.85 4.19
CA GLN A 29 -10.36 3.07 4.28
C GLN A 29 -9.14 3.94 3.95
N PRO A 30 -7.90 3.51 4.29
CA PRO A 30 -6.71 4.28 3.94
C PRO A 30 -6.70 4.71 2.48
N PHE A 31 -6.44 6.00 2.26
CA PHE A 31 -6.40 6.65 0.95
C PHE A 31 -7.71 6.60 0.15
N GLN A 32 -8.86 6.25 0.73
CA GLN A 32 -10.13 6.50 0.04
C GLN A 32 -10.46 8.01 0.05
N PRO A 33 -11.05 8.53 -1.04
CA PRO A 33 -11.47 7.82 -2.26
C PRO A 33 -10.40 7.73 -3.35
N GLU A 34 -9.20 8.26 -3.15
CA GLU A 34 -8.12 8.24 -4.14
C GLU A 34 -7.67 6.81 -4.54
N LEU A 35 -7.67 5.87 -3.60
CA LEU A 35 -7.46 4.43 -3.80
C LEU A 35 -8.81 3.71 -3.88
N ASP A 36 -9.07 3.07 -5.01
CA ASP A 36 -10.30 2.31 -5.22
C ASP A 36 -10.25 0.92 -4.54
N TRP A 37 -10.70 0.88 -3.29
CA TRP A 37 -10.80 -0.36 -2.51
C TRP A 37 -11.80 -1.36 -3.09
N SER A 38 -12.76 -0.93 -3.92
CA SER A 38 -13.76 -1.86 -4.50
C SER A 38 -13.12 -2.88 -5.45
N ARG A 39 -11.91 -2.58 -5.95
CA ARG A 39 -11.12 -3.47 -6.80
C ARG A 39 -10.53 -4.67 -6.06
N PHE A 40 -10.28 -4.55 -4.75
CA PHE A 40 -9.56 -5.55 -3.98
C PHE A 40 -10.17 -5.87 -2.61
N SER A 41 -11.35 -5.34 -2.30
CA SER A 41 -12.07 -5.58 -1.04
C SER A 41 -13.57 -5.77 -1.29
N ILE A 42 -14.23 -6.36 -0.30
CA ILE A 42 -15.68 -6.48 -0.25
C ILE A 42 -16.18 -5.48 0.79
N HIS A 43 -17.10 -4.60 0.40
CA HIS A 43 -17.86 -3.82 1.36
C HIS A 43 -19.15 -4.57 1.70
N LEU A 44 -19.34 -4.84 2.98
CA LEU A 44 -20.53 -5.45 3.54
C LEU A 44 -21.20 -4.41 4.44
N PRO A 45 -22.36 -3.85 4.04
CA PRO A 45 -23.10 -2.92 4.89
C PRO A 45 -23.43 -3.52 6.24
N GLU A 46 -23.50 -2.71 7.31
CA GLU A 46 -23.79 -3.21 8.65
C GLU A 46 -25.17 -3.90 8.72
N ALA A 47 -26.14 -3.37 7.96
CA ALA A 47 -27.48 -3.92 7.85
C ALA A 47 -27.50 -5.34 7.26
N ASP A 48 -26.50 -5.70 6.46
CA ASP A 48 -26.43 -6.99 5.75
C ASP A 48 -25.62 -8.05 6.51
N ILE A 49 -25.03 -7.71 7.66
CA ILE A 49 -24.27 -8.66 8.51
C ILE A 49 -25.05 -9.96 8.81
N PRO A 50 -26.36 -9.96 9.11
CA PRO A 50 -27.12 -11.19 9.32
C PRO A 50 -27.07 -12.17 8.13
N GLN A 51 -26.92 -11.66 6.90
CA GLN A 51 -26.86 -12.44 5.65
C GLN A 51 -25.44 -12.53 5.07
N MET A 52 -24.42 -12.15 5.85
CA MET A 52 -23.02 -12.09 5.39
C MET A 52 -22.54 -13.38 4.74
N HIS A 53 -22.91 -14.53 5.31
CA HIS A 53 -22.47 -15.84 4.84
C HIS A 53 -22.94 -16.12 3.40
N ASP A 54 -24.18 -15.77 3.07
CA ASP A 54 -24.74 -15.91 1.73
C ASP A 54 -24.06 -14.96 0.74
N MET A 55 -23.84 -13.71 1.15
CA MET A 55 -23.18 -12.70 0.31
C MET A 55 -21.73 -13.07 -0.01
N LEU A 56 -20.98 -13.58 0.99
CA LEU A 56 -19.61 -14.05 0.79
C LEU A 56 -19.57 -15.33 -0.04
N ALA A 57 -20.52 -16.26 0.15
CA ALA A 57 -20.63 -17.48 -0.66
C ALA A 57 -20.98 -17.19 -2.13
N ALA A 58 -21.69 -16.10 -2.40
CA ALA A 58 -22.02 -15.65 -3.75
C ALA A 58 -20.83 -15.07 -4.53
N VAL A 59 -19.68 -14.85 -3.88
CA VAL A 59 -18.47 -14.37 -4.56
C VAL A 59 -17.90 -15.47 -5.45
N THR A 60 -17.96 -15.27 -6.76
CA THR A 60 -17.44 -16.26 -7.72
C THR A 60 -15.91 -16.38 -7.62
N PRO A 61 -15.34 -17.56 -7.96
CA PRO A 61 -13.90 -17.75 -8.00
C PRO A 61 -13.17 -16.74 -8.90
N ASP A 62 -13.76 -16.37 -10.03
CA ASP A 62 -13.17 -15.40 -10.95
C ASP A 62 -13.14 -13.98 -10.37
N LYS A 63 -14.21 -13.57 -9.68
CA LYS A 63 -14.25 -12.30 -8.97
C LYS A 63 -13.21 -12.26 -7.85
N LEU A 64 -13.11 -13.34 -7.07
CA LEU A 64 -12.09 -13.45 -6.01
C LEU A 64 -10.68 -13.36 -6.59
N LYS A 65 -10.40 -14.06 -7.69
CA LYS A 65 -9.09 -14.03 -8.36
C LYS A 65 -8.76 -12.64 -8.91
N ALA A 66 -9.75 -11.93 -9.47
CA ALA A 66 -9.57 -10.55 -9.91
C ALA A 66 -9.22 -9.63 -8.73
N MET A 67 -9.94 -9.76 -7.61
CA MET A 67 -9.64 -9.00 -6.39
C MET A 67 -8.24 -9.30 -5.84
N GLN A 68 -7.84 -10.57 -5.79
CA GLN A 68 -6.50 -10.98 -5.35
C GLN A 68 -5.38 -10.43 -6.24
N ARG A 69 -5.60 -10.33 -7.56
CA ARG A 69 -4.65 -9.69 -8.48
C ARG A 69 -4.52 -8.20 -8.21
N ALA A 70 -5.65 -7.50 -8.03
CA ALA A 70 -5.65 -6.08 -7.70
C ALA A 70 -5.08 -5.80 -6.30
N LEU A 71 -5.25 -6.74 -5.37
CA LEU A 71 -4.77 -6.63 -3.98
C LEU A 71 -3.26 -6.45 -3.90
N TRP A 72 -2.48 -7.06 -4.79
CA TRP A 72 -1.01 -6.90 -4.76
C TRP A 72 -0.59 -5.44 -4.95
N CYS A 73 -1.25 -4.72 -5.85
CA CYS A 73 -1.02 -3.28 -6.02
C CYS A 73 -1.56 -2.49 -4.82
N GLY A 74 -2.83 -2.75 -4.45
CA GLY A 74 -3.46 -2.08 -3.32
C GLY A 74 -2.65 -2.20 -2.03
N ALA A 75 -2.10 -3.39 -1.73
CA ALA A 75 -1.32 -3.64 -0.52
C ALA A 75 -0.01 -2.85 -0.44
N GLN A 76 0.64 -2.57 -1.59
CA GLN A 76 1.84 -1.73 -1.62
C GLN A 76 1.52 -0.31 -1.15
N HIS A 77 0.45 0.29 -1.68
CA HIS A 77 0.00 1.63 -1.29
C HIS A 77 -0.30 1.77 0.21
N LEU A 78 -0.58 0.66 0.90
CA LEU A 78 -0.95 0.69 2.32
C LEU A 78 0.22 0.53 3.28
N PHE A 79 1.38 0.06 2.80
CA PHE A 79 2.53 -0.25 3.64
C PHE A 79 3.70 0.68 3.34
N TRP A 80 4.45 1.05 4.39
CA TRP A 80 5.60 1.95 4.29
C TRP A 80 6.87 1.13 4.03
N SER A 81 6.93 0.44 2.88
CA SER A 81 8.02 -0.49 2.59
C SER A 81 9.36 0.20 2.43
N THR A 82 9.40 1.45 2.00
CA THR A 82 10.65 2.22 1.93
C THR A 82 11.23 2.52 3.32
N VAL A 83 10.35 2.64 4.32
CA VAL A 83 10.72 2.89 5.72
C VAL A 83 11.02 1.60 6.47
N TYR A 84 10.18 0.58 6.31
CA TYR A 84 10.30 -0.65 7.10
C TYR A 84 11.06 -1.75 6.38
N GLY A 85 11.04 -1.80 5.05
CA GLY A 85 11.59 -2.86 4.22
C GLY A 85 10.48 -3.57 3.46
N ALA A 86 10.82 -4.23 2.35
CA ALA A 86 9.89 -4.99 1.56
C ALA A 86 9.36 -6.20 2.34
N ILE A 87 8.07 -6.50 2.15
CA ILE A 87 7.40 -7.65 2.78
C ILE A 87 6.67 -8.54 1.76
N LEU A 88 6.29 -7.98 0.63
CA LEU A 88 5.70 -8.64 -0.55
C LEU A 88 6.74 -8.91 -1.66
N GLY A 89 7.98 -8.45 -1.48
CA GLY A 89 9.01 -8.44 -2.53
C GLY A 89 8.91 -7.23 -3.46
N GLU A 90 8.23 -6.18 -3.02
CA GLU A 90 8.08 -4.88 -3.67
C GLU A 90 9.36 -4.03 -3.60
N ASP A 91 9.53 -3.12 -4.55
CA ASP A 91 10.65 -2.17 -4.60
C ASP A 91 10.37 -0.83 -3.88
N GLY A 92 9.16 -0.69 -3.33
CA GLY A 92 8.73 0.51 -2.61
C GLY A 92 8.24 1.67 -3.46
N ARG A 93 8.20 1.52 -4.79
CA ARG A 93 7.74 2.59 -5.69
C ARG A 93 6.30 3.04 -5.44
N TYR A 94 5.45 2.10 -5.04
CA TYR A 94 4.03 2.33 -4.81
C TYR A 94 3.70 2.36 -3.33
N ASP A 95 4.69 2.54 -2.45
CA ASP A 95 4.46 2.43 -1.03
C ASP A 95 3.57 3.57 -0.49
N ALA A 96 3.24 3.50 0.80
CA ALA A 96 2.39 4.51 1.44
C ALA A 96 3.01 5.92 1.44
N PHE A 97 4.33 6.06 1.46
CA PHE A 97 4.98 7.37 1.36
C PHE A 97 4.79 7.94 -0.04
N GLU A 98 5.12 7.18 -1.08
CA GLU A 98 4.96 7.61 -2.47
C GLU A 98 3.49 7.91 -2.80
N THR A 99 2.57 7.13 -2.24
CA THR A 99 1.12 7.38 -2.37
C THR A 99 0.72 8.75 -1.80
N VAL A 100 1.26 9.13 -0.64
CA VAL A 100 1.03 10.47 -0.07
C VAL A 100 1.62 11.54 -0.99
N MET A 101 2.83 11.33 -1.49
CA MET A 101 3.50 12.30 -2.36
C MET A 101 2.73 12.53 -3.67
N GLU A 102 2.24 11.47 -4.31
CA GLU A 102 1.45 11.56 -5.53
C GLU A 102 0.09 12.23 -5.28
N ILE A 103 -0.59 11.93 -4.18
CA ILE A 103 -1.84 12.64 -3.81
C ILE A 103 -1.57 14.14 -3.63
N LEU A 104 -0.46 14.51 -2.98
CA LEU A 104 -0.08 15.90 -2.80
C LEU A 104 0.30 16.59 -4.12
N ARG A 105 0.97 15.87 -5.03
CA ARG A 105 1.29 16.36 -6.38
C ARG A 105 0.01 16.71 -7.15
N VAL A 106 -0.95 15.80 -7.22
CA VAL A 106 -2.23 16.05 -7.90
C VAL A 106 -3.01 17.18 -7.25
N ARG A 107 -3.03 17.27 -5.91
CA ARG A 107 -3.67 18.39 -5.19
C ARG A 107 -3.07 19.74 -5.52
N ARG A 108 -1.75 19.79 -5.68
CA ARG A 108 -1.03 21.00 -6.10
C ARG A 108 -1.37 21.37 -7.54
N ASP A 109 -1.40 20.39 -8.44
CA ASP A 109 -1.59 20.61 -9.88
C ASP A 109 -3.06 20.85 -10.28
N HIS A 110 -4.00 20.34 -9.48
CA HIS A 110 -5.46 20.47 -9.68
C HIS A 110 -6.15 21.07 -8.43
N PRO A 111 -5.88 22.33 -8.09
CA PRO A 111 -6.47 22.96 -6.90
C PRO A 111 -8.00 23.00 -6.99
N GLY A 112 -8.68 22.53 -5.94
CA GLY A 112 -10.14 22.51 -5.85
C GLY A 112 -10.82 21.31 -6.51
N ALA A 113 -10.07 20.42 -7.19
CA ALA A 113 -10.60 19.14 -7.64
C ALA A 113 -10.96 18.25 -6.43
N LYS A 114 -12.04 17.49 -6.57
CA LYS A 114 -12.44 16.52 -5.54
C LYS A 114 -11.55 15.27 -5.63
N PRO A 115 -11.19 14.64 -4.49
CA PRO A 115 -10.37 13.44 -4.46
C PRO A 115 -10.84 12.30 -5.39
N GLU A 116 -12.15 12.07 -5.48
CA GLU A 116 -12.74 11.06 -6.37
C GLU A 116 -12.49 11.32 -7.87
N ASP A 117 -12.13 12.55 -8.25
CA ASP A 117 -11.86 12.93 -9.64
C ASP A 117 -10.38 12.84 -10.02
N TYR A 118 -9.46 12.61 -9.07
CA TYR A 118 -8.01 12.68 -9.30
C TYR A 118 -7.53 11.75 -10.42
N ALA A 119 -7.88 10.47 -10.38
CA ALA A 119 -7.53 9.50 -11.42
C ALA A 119 -8.13 9.84 -12.80
N ARG A 120 -9.26 10.56 -12.84
CA ARG A 120 -9.85 11.00 -14.11
C ARG A 120 -9.09 12.20 -14.69
N LEU A 121 -8.64 13.11 -13.84
CA LEU A 121 -7.99 14.37 -14.20
C LEU A 121 -6.50 14.22 -14.50
N ASP A 122 -5.81 13.32 -13.81
CA ASP A 122 -4.37 13.09 -13.92
C ASP A 122 -4.09 11.63 -14.30
N LYS A 123 -3.58 11.41 -15.52
CA LYS A 123 -3.29 10.07 -16.06
C LYS A 123 -2.06 9.42 -15.45
N GLU A 124 -1.09 10.21 -15.00
CA GLU A 124 0.09 9.69 -14.32
C GLU A 124 -0.29 9.16 -12.94
N PHE A 125 -1.17 9.89 -12.24
CA PHE A 125 -1.76 9.45 -10.97
C PHE A 125 -2.60 8.19 -11.12
N ASP A 126 -3.47 8.12 -12.15
CA ASP A 126 -4.26 6.91 -12.43
C ASP A 126 -3.37 5.68 -12.66
N ALA A 127 -2.31 5.84 -13.45
CA ALA A 127 -1.33 4.79 -13.68
C ALA A 127 -0.59 4.41 -12.40
N PHE A 128 -0.23 5.39 -11.56
CA PHE A 128 0.39 5.18 -10.25
C PHE A 128 -0.49 4.36 -9.32
N MET A 129 -1.76 4.75 -9.13
CA MET A 129 -2.72 4.05 -8.27
C MET A 129 -3.12 2.65 -8.79
N LYS A 130 -2.74 2.33 -10.03
CA LYS A 130 -2.89 1.01 -10.66
C LYS A 130 -1.61 0.19 -10.68
N CYS A 131 -0.50 0.73 -10.18
CA CYS A 131 0.83 0.16 -10.28
C CYS A 131 1.29 -0.10 -11.74
N GLU A 132 0.82 0.72 -12.67
CA GLU A 132 1.06 0.63 -14.12
C GLU A 132 2.09 1.66 -14.61
N THR A 133 2.77 2.36 -13.69
CA THR A 133 3.81 3.34 -14.06
C THR A 133 5.03 2.67 -14.66
N LYS A 134 5.76 3.45 -15.47
CA LYS A 134 7.01 2.99 -16.08
C LYS A 134 8.01 2.56 -15.01
N PRO A 135 8.88 1.56 -15.29
CA PRO A 135 10.01 1.22 -14.44
C PRO A 135 10.84 2.46 -14.09
N LEU A 136 11.29 2.55 -12.84
CA LEU A 136 12.33 3.50 -12.46
C LEU A 136 13.58 3.24 -13.31
N GLN A 137 14.26 4.29 -13.74
CA GLN A 137 15.50 4.16 -14.52
C GLN A 137 16.60 3.46 -13.73
N SER A 138 16.57 3.56 -12.40
CA SER A 138 17.48 2.90 -11.48
C SER A 138 16.72 2.47 -10.22
N PRO A 139 15.94 1.37 -10.29
CA PRO A 139 15.19 0.89 -9.14
C PRO A 139 16.16 0.53 -8.01
N ARG A 140 15.79 0.88 -6.79
CA ARG A 140 16.58 0.56 -5.59
C ARG A 140 15.95 -0.65 -4.92
N ASP A 141 16.75 -1.69 -4.71
CA ASP A 141 16.30 -2.85 -3.96
C ASP A 141 16.19 -2.49 -2.47
N LEU A 142 15.01 -2.69 -1.90
CA LEU A 142 14.81 -2.56 -0.46
C LEU A 142 15.35 -3.80 0.25
N CYS A 143 15.76 -3.63 1.51
CA CYS A 143 15.92 -4.81 2.35
C CYS A 143 14.57 -5.50 2.55
N THR A 144 14.57 -6.82 2.70
CA THR A 144 13.37 -7.64 2.86
C THR A 144 13.27 -8.22 4.27
N HIS A 145 12.05 -8.28 4.81
CA HIS A 145 11.75 -9.02 6.06
C HIS A 145 11.31 -10.46 5.81
N THR A 146 10.99 -10.80 4.57
CA THR A 146 10.50 -12.14 4.24
C THR A 146 11.66 -13.08 3.91
N THR A 147 11.57 -14.30 4.41
CA THR A 147 12.51 -15.39 4.08
C THR A 147 12.19 -16.05 2.73
N PHE A 148 11.05 -15.71 2.12
CA PHE A 148 10.67 -16.20 0.80
C PHE A 148 11.44 -15.50 -0.32
N ASP A 149 11.93 -14.29 -0.07
CA ASP A 149 12.82 -13.59 -0.98
C ASP A 149 14.25 -14.08 -0.82
N LYS A 150 14.57 -15.16 -1.55
CA LYS A 150 15.87 -15.85 -1.50
C LYS A 150 17.01 -15.06 -2.16
N GLY A 151 16.69 -14.05 -2.97
CA GLY A 151 17.67 -13.17 -3.62
C GLY A 151 17.91 -11.85 -2.88
N GLY A 152 16.95 -11.43 -2.06
CA GLY A 152 16.96 -10.13 -1.39
C GLY A 152 17.86 -10.02 -0.17
N PHE A 153 18.32 -8.79 0.08
CA PHE A 153 19.11 -8.43 1.26
C PHE A 153 18.21 -8.36 2.50
N GLN A 154 18.48 -9.17 3.52
CA GLN A 154 17.60 -9.29 4.70
C GLN A 154 17.73 -8.09 5.65
N CYS A 155 16.61 -7.48 6.08
CA CYS A 155 16.61 -6.31 6.97
C CYS A 155 17.22 -6.56 8.35
N LYS A 156 17.33 -7.81 8.80
CA LYS A 156 18.05 -8.16 10.04
C LYS A 156 19.56 -7.93 9.94
N ASN A 157 20.09 -7.80 8.72
CA ASN A 157 21.51 -7.59 8.45
C ASN A 157 21.90 -6.10 8.38
N CYS A 158 20.95 -5.16 8.54
CA CYS A 158 21.25 -3.73 8.60
C CYS A 158 22.21 -3.46 9.77
N ARG A 159 23.24 -2.62 9.55
CA ARG A 159 24.19 -2.24 10.61
C ARG A 159 23.45 -1.47 11.72
N HIS A 160 23.20 -2.16 12.84
CA HIS A 160 22.49 -1.60 13.99
C HIS A 160 23.14 -0.31 14.52
N VAL A 161 22.39 0.79 14.54
CA VAL A 161 22.56 1.81 15.58
C VAL A 161 21.95 1.22 16.84
N ARG A 162 22.82 0.88 17.80
CA ARG A 162 22.41 0.37 19.11
C ARG A 162 21.29 1.26 19.70
N GLN A 163 20.14 0.66 19.98
CA GLN A 163 19.08 1.14 20.88
C GLN A 163 17.99 2.11 20.38
N ARG A 164 17.40 1.96 19.18
CA ARG A 164 15.99 2.38 18.96
C ARG A 164 15.34 1.72 17.75
N LEU A 165 14.03 1.51 17.85
CA LEU A 165 13.13 0.67 17.04
C LEU A 165 13.05 0.97 15.52
N LEU A 166 13.76 1.97 15.01
CA LEU A 166 13.65 2.42 13.62
C LEU A 166 15.01 2.86 13.06
N TYR A 167 15.31 2.45 11.83
CA TYR A 167 16.47 2.94 11.08
C TYR A 167 16.25 4.42 10.75
N PRO A 168 17.17 5.32 11.09
CA PRO A 168 17.06 6.69 10.59
C PRO A 168 17.14 6.63 9.06
N GLY A 169 16.16 7.24 8.39
CA GLY A 169 16.00 7.13 6.93
C GLY A 169 15.42 5.79 6.43
N GLY A 170 15.00 4.89 7.32
CA GLY A 170 14.26 3.67 6.94
C GLY A 170 15.11 2.55 6.34
N ALA A 171 14.43 1.52 5.84
CA ALA A 171 15.03 0.36 5.19
C ALA A 171 15.81 0.72 3.91
N ILE A 172 15.43 1.80 3.23
CA ILE A 172 16.21 2.32 2.10
C ILE A 172 17.63 2.75 2.50
N CYS A 173 17.84 3.15 3.76
CA CYS A 173 19.15 3.50 4.31
C CYS A 173 19.88 2.31 4.97
N CYS A 174 19.33 1.10 4.91
CA CYS A 174 19.82 -0.07 5.66
C CYS A 174 21.32 -0.38 5.43
N ALA A 175 21.83 -0.09 4.23
CA ALA A 175 23.22 -0.31 3.83
C ALA A 175 24.12 0.94 3.93
N GLU A 176 23.57 2.12 4.26
CA GLU A 176 24.29 3.39 4.25
C GLU A 176 24.38 3.99 5.67
N PRO A 177 25.57 4.02 6.30
CA PRO A 177 25.74 4.58 7.64
C PRO A 177 25.62 6.10 7.69
N ASN A 178 25.73 6.82 6.56
CA ASN A 178 25.58 8.28 6.50
C ASN A 178 24.22 8.67 5.91
N LEU A 179 23.34 9.21 6.75
CA LEU A 179 22.00 9.66 6.34
C LEU A 179 21.98 10.63 5.15
N ALA A 180 23.01 11.48 5.03
CA ALA A 180 23.08 12.43 3.92
C ALA A 180 23.37 11.75 2.56
N LYS A 181 23.84 10.50 2.58
CA LYS A 181 24.08 9.66 1.41
C LYS A 181 22.97 8.66 1.16
N CYS A 182 21.94 8.65 2.00
CA CYS A 182 20.78 7.81 1.77
C CYS A 182 20.19 8.10 0.39
N PRO A 183 19.85 7.07 -0.38
CA PRO A 183 19.17 7.26 -1.64
C PRO A 183 17.84 7.98 -1.42
N ARG A 184 17.52 8.96 -2.26
CA ARG A 184 16.17 9.49 -2.36
C ARG A 184 15.36 8.58 -3.29
N LEU A 185 14.08 8.38 -2.98
CA LEU A 185 13.17 7.56 -3.78
C LEU A 185 12.72 8.23 -5.08
N TRP A 186 12.78 9.56 -5.11
CA TRP A 186 12.19 10.40 -6.15
C TRP A 186 13.22 11.14 -7.02
N GLU A 187 14.51 10.81 -6.91
CA GLU A 187 15.58 11.29 -7.81
C GLU A 187 15.89 10.24 -8.89
#